data_AF-A0A7X3Q2S4-F1
#
_entry.id   AF-A0A7X3Q2S4-F1
#
_cell.length_a   1.000
_cell.length_b   1.000
_cell.length_c   1.000
_cell.angle_alpha   90.00
_cell.angle_beta   90.00
_cell.angle_gamma   90.00
#
_symmetry.space_group_name_H-M   'P 1'
#
loop_
_entity.id
_entity.type
_entity.pdbx_description
1 polymer ?
#
loop_
_entity_poly.entity_id
_entity_poly.type
_entity_poly.pdbx_seq_one_letter_code
_entity_poly.pdbx_strand_id
1 'polypeptide(L)'
;MALDLDPGLGAVGNPALVKAIIEEMDGGAIPFERFMELALYHPEHGYYRKPGRIGTAGDFLTSPVIHPMFGWAAGAWCEWVW
;
A
#
# COMPACT_ATOMS: atom_id res chain seq x y z
N MET A 1 -9.58 16.56 17.85
CA MET A 1 -9.22 16.55 16.42
C MET A 1 -9.68 15.21 15.87
N ALA A 2 -10.87 15.15 15.28
CA ALA A 2 -11.31 13.93 14.60
C ALA A 2 -10.45 13.77 13.35
N LEU A 3 -9.93 12.57 13.12
CA LEU A 3 -9.34 12.21 11.84
C LEU A 3 -10.42 12.42 10.78
N ASP A 4 -10.18 13.33 9.84
CA ASP A 4 -11.01 13.50 8.67
C ASP A 4 -10.84 12.24 7.81
N LEU A 5 -11.81 11.33 7.93
CA LEU A 5 -11.84 10.05 7.21
C LEU A 5 -12.62 10.16 5.89
N ASP A 6 -12.91 11.38 5.41
CA ASP A 6 -13.47 11.56 4.08
C ASP A 6 -12.46 11.06 3.03
N PRO A 7 -12.74 9.93 2.33
CA PRO A 7 -11.81 9.40 1.33
C PRO A 7 -11.78 10.25 0.05
N GLY A 8 -12.64 11.27 -0.08
CA GLY A 8 -12.76 12.13 -1.24
C GLY A 8 -12.93 11.33 -2.54
N LEU A 9 -12.35 11.82 -3.64
CA LEU A 9 -12.28 11.10 -4.92
C LEU A 9 -11.50 9.78 -4.85
N GLY A 10 -10.75 9.52 -3.77
CA GLY A 10 -10.07 8.25 -3.52
C GLY A 10 -11.04 7.10 -3.21
N ALA A 11 -12.27 7.40 -2.79
CA ALA A 11 -13.28 6.41 -2.43
C ALA A 11 -13.73 5.52 -3.61
N VAL A 12 -13.56 6.00 -4.84
CA VAL A 12 -14.10 5.33 -6.04
C VAL A 12 -13.18 4.22 -6.55
N GLY A 13 -11.90 4.20 -6.13
CA GLY A 13 -10.90 3.24 -6.60
C GLY A 13 -10.51 3.44 -8.07
N ASN A 14 -9.54 2.67 -8.56
CA ASN A 14 -9.19 2.65 -9.98
C ASN A 14 -10.24 1.82 -10.76
N PRO A 15 -11.00 2.39 -11.71
CA PRO A 15 -12.06 1.66 -12.40
C PRO A 15 -11.59 0.40 -13.13
N ALA A 16 -10.38 0.40 -13.69
CA ALA A 16 -9.82 -0.77 -14.37
C ALA A 16 -9.47 -1.89 -13.39
N LEU A 17 -9.00 -1.54 -12.18
CA LEU A 17 -8.75 -2.51 -11.12
C LEU A 17 -10.05 -3.08 -10.57
N VAL A 18 -11.07 -2.23 -10.36
CA VAL A 18 -12.40 -2.66 -9.91
C VAL A 18 -12.99 -3.65 -10.91
N LYS A 19 -12.88 -3.37 -12.21
CA LYS A 19 -13.30 -4.29 -13.29
C LYS A 19 -12.57 -5.63 -13.21
N ALA A 20 -11.25 -5.62 -13.07
CA ALA A 20 -10.45 -6.84 -12.96
C ALA A 20 -10.82 -7.69 -11.74
N ILE A 21 -11.09 -7.06 -10.59
CA ILE A 21 -11.55 -7.78 -9.38
C ILE A 21 -12.94 -8.39 -9.59
N ILE A 22 -13.86 -7.66 -10.23
CA ILE A 22 -15.21 -8.17 -10.55
C ILE A 22 -15.12 -9.34 -11.53
N GLU A 23 -14.21 -9.29 -12.51
CA GLU A 23 -13.96 -10.39 -13.44
C GLU A 23 -13.39 -11.62 -12.73
N GLU A 24 -12.44 -11.44 -11.80
CA GLU A 24 -11.90 -12.54 -10.97
C GLU A 24 -12.99 -13.19 -10.11
N MET A 25 -13.97 -12.42 -9.64
CA MET A 25 -15.08 -12.93 -8.85
C MET A 25 -15.99 -13.86 -9.64
N ASP A 26 -16.11 -13.70 -10.96
CA ASP A 26 -16.96 -14.51 -11.85
C ASP A 26 -18.40 -14.73 -11.30
N GLY A 27 -18.99 -13.65 -10.74
CA GLY A 27 -20.32 -13.68 -10.11
C GLY A 27 -20.38 -14.36 -8.73
N GLY A 28 -19.27 -14.90 -8.24
CA GLY A 28 -19.09 -15.45 -6.91
C GLY A 28 -18.32 -14.52 -5.96
N ALA A 29 -17.80 -15.09 -4.87
CA ALA A 29 -16.92 -14.40 -3.94
C ALA A 29 -15.49 -14.92 -4.07
N ILE A 30 -14.51 -14.03 -3.90
CA ILE A 30 -13.10 -14.40 -3.75
C ILE A 30 -12.68 -14.31 -2.28
N PRO A 31 -11.67 -15.09 -1.85
CA PRO A 31 -11.07 -14.91 -0.54
C PRO A 31 -10.54 -13.49 -0.34
N PHE A 32 -10.61 -12.99 0.88
CA PHE A 32 -10.11 -11.64 1.21
C PHE A 32 -8.62 -11.48 0.89
N GLU A 33 -7.82 -12.52 1.08
CA GLU A 33 -6.40 -12.53 0.68
C GLU A 33 -6.22 -12.27 -0.82
N ARG A 34 -7.09 -12.85 -1.66
CA ARG A 34 -7.02 -12.68 -3.12
C ARG A 34 -7.44 -11.28 -3.54
N PHE A 35 -8.48 -10.74 -2.89
CA PHE A 35 -8.83 -9.34 -3.05
C PHE A 35 -7.66 -8.41 -2.69
N MET A 36 -7.01 -8.63 -1.55
CA MET A 36 -5.87 -7.83 -1.10
C MET A 36 -4.67 -7.96 -2.05
N GLU A 37 -4.40 -9.16 -2.56
CA GLU A 37 -3.36 -9.39 -3.54
C GLU A 37 -3.58 -8.54 -4.80
N LEU A 38 -4.79 -8.54 -5.36
CA LEU A 38 -5.14 -7.72 -6.51
C LEU A 38 -5.08 -6.22 -6.18
N ALA A 39 -5.68 -5.80 -5.07
CA ALA A 39 -5.72 -4.41 -4.66
C ALA A 39 -4.32 -3.81 -4.48
N LEU A 40 -3.40 -4.58 -3.89
CA LEU A 40 -2.05 -4.12 -3.57
C LEU A 40 -1.05 -4.33 -4.71
N TYR A 41 -1.17 -5.43 -5.45
CA TYR A 41 -0.10 -5.94 -6.31
C TYR A 41 -0.53 -6.24 -7.75
N HIS A 42 -1.74 -5.89 -8.19
CA HIS A 42 -2.13 -6.04 -9.60
C HIS A 42 -1.05 -5.44 -10.54
N PRO A 43 -0.60 -6.17 -11.59
CA PRO A 43 0.61 -5.82 -12.36
C PRO A 43 0.66 -4.40 -12.90
N GLU A 44 -0.50 -3.82 -13.22
CA GLU A 44 -0.63 -2.47 -13.79
C GLU A 44 -1.29 -1.45 -12.84
N HIS A 45 -2.09 -1.93 -11.88
CA HIS A 45 -3.05 -1.07 -11.17
C HIS A 45 -2.97 -1.20 -9.66
N GLY A 46 -2.19 -2.14 -9.15
CA GLY A 46 -2.01 -2.36 -7.74
C GLY A 46 -1.45 -1.12 -7.04
N TYR A 47 -1.88 -0.91 -5.80
CA TYR A 47 -1.49 0.23 -4.99
C TYR A 47 0.05 0.44 -4.96
N TYR A 48 0.82 -0.63 -4.73
CA TYR A 48 2.28 -0.57 -4.63
C TYR A 48 3.01 -0.57 -5.97
N ARG A 49 2.30 -0.66 -7.10
CA ARG A 49 2.92 -0.63 -8.43
C ARG A 49 3.37 0.78 -8.84
N LYS A 50 2.69 1.80 -8.32
CA LYS A 50 2.99 3.21 -8.61
C LYS A 50 3.98 3.77 -7.59
N PRO A 51 5.01 4.52 -8.02
CA PRO A 51 5.90 5.22 -7.09
C PRO A 51 5.17 6.34 -6.35
N GLY A 52 5.79 6.86 -5.28
CA GLY A 52 5.27 8.04 -4.55
C GLY A 52 4.23 7.74 -3.48
N ARG A 53 3.98 6.47 -3.13
CA ARG A 53 3.05 6.09 -2.04
C ARG A 53 3.62 6.26 -0.64
N ILE A 54 4.95 6.16 -0.51
CA ILE A 54 5.67 6.29 0.75
C ILE A 54 6.36 7.65 0.76
N GLY A 55 6.17 8.43 1.83
CA GLY A 55 6.82 9.73 1.96
C GLY A 55 5.91 10.81 2.52
N THR A 56 6.47 12.00 2.71
CA THR A 56 5.71 13.20 3.12
C THR A 56 4.64 13.62 2.11
N ALA A 57 4.84 13.29 0.83
CA ALA A 57 3.87 13.48 -0.25
C ALA A 57 3.09 12.19 -0.59
N GLY A 58 3.34 11.10 0.15
CA GLY A 58 2.66 9.82 -0.02
C GLY A 58 1.50 9.66 0.95
N ASP A 59 0.88 8.49 0.93
CA ASP A 59 -0.28 8.19 1.78
C ASP A 59 0.16 7.81 3.21
N PHE A 60 1.43 7.42 3.41
CA PHE A 60 1.98 7.12 4.73
C PHE A 60 3.48 7.38 4.84
N LEU A 61 3.92 7.58 6.08
CA LEU A 61 5.32 7.68 6.49
C LEU A 61 5.83 6.33 7.01
N THR A 62 7.11 6.06 6.80
CA THR A 62 7.82 4.90 7.38
C THR A 62 9.02 5.38 8.18
N SER A 63 9.49 4.59 9.15
CA SER A 63 10.63 4.97 10.01
C SER A 63 11.89 5.40 9.24
N PRO A 64 12.30 4.74 8.12
CA PRO A 64 13.42 5.21 7.31
C PRO A 64 13.25 6.60 6.71
N VAL A 65 12.00 7.04 6.47
CA VAL A 65 11.69 8.36 5.92
C VAL A 65 11.66 9.44 7.00
N ILE A 66 11.35 9.09 8.26
CA ILE A 66 11.21 10.05 9.36
C ILE A 66 12.58 10.61 9.78
N HIS A 67 13.58 9.74 10.01
CA HIS A 67 14.90 10.17 10.49
C HIS A 67 16.02 9.17 10.20
N PRO A 68 17.25 9.61 9.83
CA PRO A 68 18.39 8.73 9.54
C PRO A 68 18.80 7.79 10.67
N MET A 69 18.51 8.14 11.93
CA MET A 69 18.83 7.32 13.10
C MET A 69 18.25 5.90 13.02
N PHE A 70 17.12 5.69 12.35
CA PHE A 70 16.56 4.36 12.15
C PHE A 70 17.55 3.45 11.39
N GLY A 71 18.16 3.98 10.33
CA GLY A 71 19.18 3.27 9.55
C GLY A 71 20.44 2.97 10.35
N TRP A 72 20.91 3.93 11.16
CA TRP A 72 22.08 3.71 12.02
C TRP A 72 21.84 2.62 13.08
N ALA A 73 20.68 2.65 13.74
CA ALA A 73 20.34 1.65 14.74
C ALA A 73 20.21 0.25 14.13
N ALA A 74 19.52 0.13 12.99
CA ALA A 74 19.39 -1.15 12.27
C ALA A 74 20.74 -1.66 11.77
N GLY A 75 21.61 -0.79 11.24
CA GLY A 75 22.95 -1.13 10.78
C GLY A 75 23.85 -1.65 11.91
N ALA A 76 23.90 -0.94 13.03
CA ALA A 76 24.66 -1.37 14.21
C ALA A 76 24.16 -2.72 14.76
N TRP A 77 22.85 -2.97 14.70
CA TRP A 77 22.29 -4.27 15.08
C TRP A 77 22.71 -5.37 14.11
N CYS A 78 22.65 -5.14 12.80
CA CYS A 78 23.13 -6.10 11.81
C CYS A 78 24.60 -6.45 12.03
N GLU A 79 25.47 -5.47 12.27
CA GLU A 79 26.89 -5.70 12.60
C GLU A 79 27.08 -6.52 13.89
N TRP A 80 26.20 -6.37 14.87
CA TRP A 80 26.27 -7.13 16.12
C TRP A 80 25.83 -8.59 15.98
N VAL A 81 24.87 -8.88 15.10
CA VAL A 81 24.32 -10.23 14.91
C VAL A 81 25.15 -11.08 13.93
N TRP A 82 25.89 -10.44 13.03
CA TRP A 82 26.69 -11.11 12.00
C TRP A 82 28.01 -11.65 12.54
#